data_AF-A0A8J3YGM3-F1
#
_entry.id   AF-A0A8J3YGM3-F1
#
_cell.length_a   1.000
_cell.length_b   1.000
_cell.length_c   1.000
_cell.angle_alpha   90.00
_cell.angle_beta   90.00
_cell.angle_gamma   90.00
#
_symmetry.space_group_name_H-M   'P 1'
#
loop_
_entity.id
_entity.type
_entity.pdbx_description
1 polymer ?
#
loop_
_entity_poly.entity_id
_entity_poly.type
_entity_poly.pdbx_seq_one_letter_code
_entity_poly.pdbx_strand_id
1 'polypeptide(L)'
;MDVDFWFDPSCPLTWRTSRWLVEVTRVRDVSVRWRLMSLSVLNEGRDDDPENDPEGWLWGPVRIFAAAGEAATERLYAAWGTHVVEPDDWTGGPRALAAAGLPAALLDEAGNPGWDGAVRASHAAGVGLIGDHVGTPIVRAGGAVFFGPVLARVPPAPRRAGCGTVCCWWPGRPASTS
;
A
#
# COMPACT_ATOMS: atom_id res chain seq x y z
N MET A 1 -2.40 4.34 -18.17
CA MET A 1 -3.66 4.18 -17.40
C MET A 1 -3.38 4.39 -15.93
N ASP A 2 -4.20 5.16 -15.22
CA ASP A 2 -3.96 5.46 -13.80
C ASP A 2 -4.61 4.43 -12.87
N VAL A 3 -3.89 4.12 -11.80
CA VAL A 3 -4.29 3.14 -10.77
C VAL A 3 -4.11 3.78 -9.42
N ASP A 4 -5.18 3.91 -8.64
CA ASP A 4 -5.04 4.25 -7.23
C ASP A 4 -4.84 2.96 -6.42
N PHE A 5 -3.82 2.96 -5.58
CA PHE A 5 -3.47 1.85 -4.70
C PHE A 5 -3.45 2.35 -3.26
N TRP A 6 -4.47 1.99 -2.48
CA TRP A 6 -4.52 2.27 -1.05
C TRP A 6 -3.74 1.20 -0.30
N PHE A 7 -2.78 1.64 0.50
CA PHE A 7 -1.88 0.77 1.22
C PHE A 7 -1.64 1.18 2.66
N ASP A 8 -1.44 0.18 3.51
CA ASP A 8 -0.94 0.37 4.86
C ASP A 8 0.56 0.01 4.89
N PRO A 9 1.46 0.89 5.37
CA PRO A 9 2.90 0.65 5.45
C PRO A 9 3.30 -0.52 6.35
N SER A 10 2.43 -0.89 7.29
CA SER A 10 2.63 -1.94 8.27
C SER A 10 2.12 -3.31 7.78
N CYS A 11 1.29 -3.34 6.74
CA CYS A 11 0.66 -4.57 6.27
C CYS A 11 1.55 -5.37 5.29
N PRO A 12 2.00 -6.59 5.63
CA PRO A 12 2.85 -7.41 4.75
C PRO A 12 2.11 -7.90 3.49
N LEU A 13 0.79 -8.10 3.55
CA LEU A 13 -0.01 -8.52 2.39
C LEU A 13 -0.11 -7.40 1.36
N THR A 14 -0.31 -6.18 1.84
CA THR A 14 -0.34 -4.99 0.99
C THR A 14 1.04 -4.70 0.39
N TRP A 15 2.13 -4.91 1.15
CA TRP A 15 3.49 -4.82 0.64
C TRP A 15 3.73 -5.75 -0.56
N ARG A 16 3.36 -7.04 -0.45
CA ARG A 16 3.49 -8.00 -1.56
C ARG A 16 2.69 -7.58 -2.79
N THR A 17 1.48 -7.08 -2.58
CA THR A 17 0.62 -6.56 -3.66
C THR A 17 1.25 -5.35 -4.35
N SER A 18 1.88 -4.45 -3.58
CA SER A 18 2.61 -3.31 -4.12
C SER A 18 3.76 -3.73 -5.04
N ARG A 19 4.51 -4.78 -4.67
CA ARG A 19 5.64 -5.28 -5.46
C ARG A 19 5.16 -5.88 -6.78
N TRP A 20 4.07 -6.64 -6.74
CA TRP A 20 3.42 -7.11 -7.94
C TRP A 20 2.97 -5.96 -8.85
N LEU A 21 2.36 -4.91 -8.29
CA LEU A 21 1.90 -3.77 -9.07
C LEU A 21 3.07 -3.02 -9.74
N VAL A 22 4.22 -2.91 -9.07
CA VAL A 22 5.46 -2.38 -9.67
C VAL A 22 5.97 -3.27 -10.83
N GLU A 23 5.85 -4.59 -10.75
CA GLU A 23 6.19 -5.46 -11.89
C GLU A 23 5.22 -5.28 -13.06
N VAL A 24 3.94 -4.98 -12.79
CA VAL A 24 2.94 -4.68 -13.84
C VAL A 24 3.30 -3.40 -14.61
N THR A 25 3.75 -2.34 -13.93
CA THR A 25 4.11 -1.06 -14.59
C THR A 25 5.31 -1.18 -15.52
N ARG A 26 6.15 -2.21 -15.35
CA ARG A 26 7.28 -2.49 -16.26
C ARG A 26 6.86 -3.08 -17.60
N VAL A 27 5.70 -3.72 -17.64
CA VAL A 27 5.23 -4.47 -18.82
C VAL A 27 3.91 -3.95 -19.38
N ARG A 28 3.28 -2.98 -18.72
CA ARG A 28 2.05 -2.29 -19.12
C ARG A 28 2.21 -0.79 -18.94
N ASP A 29 1.52 -0.02 -19.77
CA ASP A 29 1.46 1.44 -19.66
C ASP A 29 0.50 1.85 -18.52
N VAL A 30 0.99 1.71 -17.28
CA VAL A 30 0.24 1.93 -16.05
C VAL A 30 1.03 2.87 -15.13
N SER A 31 0.35 3.85 -14.56
CA SER A 31 0.89 4.77 -13.55
C SER A 31 0.15 4.56 -12.24
N VAL A 32 0.90 4.45 -11.14
CA VAL A 32 0.33 4.15 -9.81
C VAL A 32 0.31 5.43 -8.97
N ARG A 33 -0.85 5.73 -8.39
CA ARG A 33 -1.02 6.72 -7.35
C ARG A 33 -1.11 6.00 -6.01
N TRP A 34 -0.09 6.21 -5.19
CA TRP A 34 0.04 5.61 -3.88
C TRP A 34 -0.80 6.39 -2.88
N ARG A 35 -1.76 5.73 -2.23
CA ARG A 35 -2.68 6.34 -1.27
C ARG A 35 -2.55 5.65 0.08
N LEU A 36 -2.63 6.41 1.17
CA LEU A 36 -2.56 5.81 2.49
C LEU A 36 -3.90 5.23 2.91
N MET A 37 -3.85 4.05 3.52
CA MET A 37 -4.89 3.54 4.39
C MET A 37 -4.23 3.08 5.70
N SER A 38 -5.03 2.96 6.75
CA SER A 38 -4.57 2.53 8.07
C SER A 38 -5.37 1.33 8.56
N LEU A 39 -4.66 0.29 9.02
CA LEU A 39 -5.19 -0.85 9.76
C LEU A 39 -5.71 -0.42 11.12
N SER A 40 -5.06 0.54 11.78
CA SER A 40 -5.57 1.13 13.01
C SER A 40 -6.95 1.75 12.80
N VAL A 41 -7.13 2.56 11.75
CA VAL A 41 -8.45 3.12 11.40
C VAL A 41 -9.44 2.02 10.99
N LEU A 42 -8.99 1.00 10.24
CA LEU A 42 -9.84 -0.11 9.83
C LEU A 42 -10.40 -0.90 11.02
N ASN A 43 -9.60 -1.05 12.07
CA ASN A 43 -9.91 -1.88 13.23
C ASN A 43 -10.48 -1.09 14.42
N GLU A 44 -10.68 0.22 14.28
CA GLU A 44 -11.29 1.04 15.32
C GLU A 44 -12.70 0.59 15.67
N GLY A 45 -12.98 0.46 16.96
CA GLY A 45 -14.30 0.08 17.47
C GLY A 45 -14.63 -1.41 17.30
N ARG A 46 -13.68 -2.24 16.89
CA ARG A 46 -13.82 -3.69 16.93
C ARG A 46 -13.62 -4.20 18.37
N ASP A 47 -14.35 -5.25 18.71
CA ASP A 47 -14.20 -5.94 20.01
C ASP A 47 -12.98 -6.89 20.02
N ASP A 48 -12.49 -7.28 18.84
CA ASP A 48 -11.28 -8.07 18.64
C ASP A 48 -10.08 -7.21 18.20
N ASP A 49 -8.87 -7.66 18.52
CA ASP A 49 -7.60 -7.06 18.07
C ASP A 49 -6.93 -7.99 17.05
N PRO A 50 -7.33 -7.93 15.76
CA PRO A 50 -6.85 -8.86 14.74
C PRO A 50 -5.36 -8.67 14.39
N GLU A 51 -4.79 -7.50 14.69
CA GLU A 51 -3.39 -7.18 14.39
C GLU A 51 -2.48 -7.35 15.62
N ASN A 52 -3.06 -7.67 16.79
CA ASN A 52 -2.35 -7.77 18.06
C ASN A 52 -1.51 -6.50 18.33
N ASP A 53 -2.18 -5.34 18.24
CA ASP A 53 -1.64 -4.00 18.48
C ASP A 53 -2.34 -3.29 19.66
N PRO A 54 -2.17 -3.79 20.91
CA PRO A 54 -2.81 -3.17 22.07
C PRO A 54 -2.21 -1.80 22.42
N GLU A 55 -0.98 -1.50 22.00
CA GLU A 55 -0.32 -0.21 22.24
C GLU A 55 -0.54 0.84 21.14
N GLY A 56 -1.21 0.50 20.04
CA GLY A 56 -1.48 1.41 18.92
C GLY A 56 -0.25 1.77 18.08
N TRP A 57 0.78 0.90 18.03
CA TRP A 57 2.02 1.14 17.30
C TRP A 57 1.82 1.20 15.78
N LEU A 58 0.73 0.62 15.24
CA LEU A 58 0.40 0.68 13.82
C LEU A 58 0.13 2.11 13.31
N TRP A 59 -0.18 3.05 14.20
CA TRP A 59 -0.30 4.47 13.85
C TRP A 59 1.03 5.10 13.43
N GLY A 60 2.15 4.62 13.98
CA GLY A 60 3.46 5.22 13.75
C GLY A 60 3.85 5.28 12.27
N PRO A 61 3.89 4.13 11.56
CA PRO A 61 4.25 4.09 10.15
C PRO A 61 3.33 4.92 9.25
N VAL A 62 2.01 4.87 9.44
CA VAL A 62 1.07 5.66 8.61
C VAL A 62 1.26 7.18 8.81
N ARG A 63 1.61 7.63 10.02
CA ARG A 63 1.93 9.05 10.28
C ARG A 63 3.25 9.49 9.65
N ILE A 64 4.30 8.66 9.73
CA ILE A 64 5.57 8.91 9.04
C ILE A 64 5.33 9.10 7.54
N PHE A 65 4.52 8.24 6.94
CA PHE A 65 4.19 8.34 5.51
C PHE A 65 3.35 9.57 5.17
N ALA A 66 2.37 9.91 6.01
CA ALA A 66 1.59 11.13 5.84
C ALA A 66 2.48 12.38 5.88
N ALA A 67 3.44 12.44 6.82
CA ALA A 67 4.40 13.51 6.94
C ALA A 67 5.39 13.58 5.77
N ALA A 68 5.83 12.44 5.25
CA ALA A 68 6.72 12.37 4.09
C ALA A 68 6.05 12.88 2.79
N GLY A 69 4.72 12.79 2.72
CA GLY A 69 3.91 13.30 1.61
C GLY A 69 3.90 12.40 0.36
N GLU A 70 2.96 12.69 -0.54
CA GLU A 70 2.67 11.84 -1.72
C GLU A 70 3.90 11.69 -2.64
N ALA A 71 4.67 12.76 -2.87
CA ALA A 71 5.83 12.74 -3.76
C ALA A 71 6.98 11.83 -3.28
N ALA A 72 7.05 11.55 -1.98
CA ALA A 72 8.03 10.65 -1.40
C ALA A 72 7.51 9.22 -1.20
N THR A 73 6.20 9.03 -1.26
CA THR A 73 5.51 7.81 -0.81
C THR A 73 6.00 6.57 -1.54
N GLU A 74 6.13 6.59 -2.86
CA GLU A 74 6.59 5.42 -3.62
C GLU A 74 7.97 4.94 -3.17
N ARG A 75 8.92 5.88 -3.11
CA ARG A 75 10.32 5.62 -2.78
C ARG A 75 10.47 5.20 -1.32
N LEU A 76 9.75 5.88 -0.42
CA LEU A 76 9.70 5.50 0.99
C LEU A 76 9.08 4.12 1.14
N TYR A 77 8.00 3.80 0.41
CA TYR A 77 7.35 2.51 0.55
C TYR A 77 8.25 1.36 0.10
N ALA A 78 8.97 1.53 -1.01
CA ALA A 78 9.95 0.56 -1.47
C ALA A 78 11.06 0.30 -0.42
N ALA A 79 11.61 1.36 0.16
CA ALA A 79 12.65 1.27 1.17
C ALA A 79 12.13 0.69 2.50
N TRP A 80 10.95 1.14 2.95
CA TRP A 80 10.29 0.68 4.16
C TRP A 80 9.98 -0.80 4.09
N GLY A 81 9.37 -1.27 3.00
CA GLY A 81 9.11 -2.70 2.83
C GLY A 81 10.38 -3.55 2.87
N THR A 82 11.48 -3.06 2.30
CA THR A 82 12.77 -3.77 2.26
C THR A 82 13.47 -3.84 3.62
N HIS A 83 13.39 -2.77 4.41
CA HIS A 83 14.15 -2.64 5.65
C HIS A 83 13.33 -2.90 6.92
N VAL A 84 12.00 -2.88 6.82
CA VAL A 84 11.07 -3.01 7.96
C VAL A 84 10.15 -4.20 7.77
N VAL A 85 9.33 -4.21 6.71
CA VAL A 85 8.22 -5.18 6.57
C VAL A 85 8.69 -6.58 6.19
N GLU A 86 9.53 -6.71 5.15
CA GLU A 86 10.04 -7.99 4.67
C GLU A 86 10.89 -8.74 5.72
N PRO A 87 11.85 -8.08 6.42
CA PRO A 87 12.61 -8.73 7.48
C PRO A 87 11.87 -8.84 8.82
N ASP A 88 10.67 -8.27 8.94
CA ASP A 88 9.95 -8.09 10.20
C ASP A 88 10.80 -7.39 11.29
N ASP A 89 11.46 -6.29 10.89
CA ASP A 89 12.37 -5.51 11.72
C ASP A 89 11.88 -4.06 11.86
N TRP A 90 11.04 -3.82 12.86
CA TRP A 90 10.49 -2.50 13.18
C TRP A 90 11.53 -1.47 13.62
N THR A 91 12.78 -1.87 13.87
CA THR A 91 13.90 -0.95 14.10
C THR A 91 14.54 -0.46 12.81
N GLY A 92 14.11 -0.96 11.65
CA GLY A 92 14.67 -0.64 10.34
C GLY A 92 14.33 0.74 9.77
N GLY A 93 13.46 1.52 10.43
CA GLY A 93 13.01 2.85 9.98
C GLY A 93 14.13 3.83 9.56
N PRO A 94 15.22 3.99 10.34
CA PRO A 94 16.35 4.85 9.95
C PRO A 94 17.00 4.43 8.63
N ARG A 95 17.16 3.11 8.39
CA ARG A 95 17.70 2.58 7.13
C ARG A 95 16.74 2.81 5.97
N ALA A 96 15.44 2.64 6.20
CA ALA A 96 14.41 2.92 5.20
C ALA A 96 14.43 4.39 4.76
N LEU A 97 14.45 5.34 5.70
CA LEU A 97 14.50 6.77 5.38
C LEU A 97 15.80 7.14 4.66
N ALA A 98 16.94 6.64 5.12
CA ALA A 98 18.22 6.87 4.46
C ALA A 98 18.23 6.35 3.01
N ALA A 99 17.76 5.12 2.79
CA ALA A 99 17.65 4.53 1.45
C ALA A 99 16.65 5.28 0.56
N ALA A 100 15.62 5.88 1.15
CA ALA A 100 14.68 6.76 0.46
C ALA A 100 15.19 8.20 0.30
N GLY A 101 16.40 8.54 0.76
CA GLY A 101 16.92 9.91 0.70
C GLY A 101 16.06 10.91 1.47
N LEU A 102 15.45 10.46 2.57
CA LEU A 102 14.55 11.25 3.41
C LEU A 102 15.21 11.56 4.77
N PRO A 103 14.85 12.70 5.41
CA PRO A 103 15.42 13.09 6.67
C PRO A 103 14.99 12.14 7.80
N ALA A 104 15.94 11.78 8.67
CA ALA A 104 15.69 10.92 9.83
C ALA A 104 14.65 11.49 10.80
N ALA A 105 14.50 12.81 10.85
CA ALA A 105 13.50 13.51 11.68
C ALA A 105 12.05 13.10 11.36
N LEU A 106 11.77 12.50 10.20
CA LEU A 106 10.44 11.95 9.92
C LEU A 106 10.04 10.83 10.88
N LEU A 107 10.98 10.16 11.56
CA LEU A 107 10.64 9.17 12.59
C LEU A 107 9.93 9.79 13.79
N ASP A 108 10.20 11.06 14.09
CA ASP A 108 9.56 11.77 15.20
C ASP A 108 8.05 11.96 14.96
N GLU A 109 7.62 11.92 13.68
CA GLU A 109 6.21 12.05 13.28
C GLU A 109 5.38 10.80 13.60
N ALA A 110 6.01 9.66 13.93
CA ALA A 110 5.29 8.46 14.36
C ALA A 110 4.38 8.72 15.57
N GLY A 111 4.81 9.60 16.47
CA GLY A 111 4.06 10.01 17.66
C GLY A 111 3.13 11.21 17.44
N ASN A 112 3.03 11.76 16.23
CA ASN A 112 2.31 13.01 15.98
C ASN A 112 0.86 12.77 15.51
N PRO A 113 -0.16 12.94 16.37
CA PRO A 113 -1.56 12.76 15.99
C PRO A 113 -2.08 13.85 15.04
N GLY A 114 -1.29 14.90 14.77
CA GLY A 114 -1.65 15.94 13.79
C GLY A 114 -1.88 15.39 12.38
N TRP A 115 -1.35 14.21 12.07
CA TRP A 115 -1.56 13.53 10.79
C TRP A 115 -2.81 12.65 10.72
N ASP A 116 -3.47 12.35 11.86
CA ASP A 116 -4.57 11.40 11.93
C ASP A 116 -5.74 11.81 11.04
N GLY A 117 -6.04 13.12 10.96
CA GLY A 117 -7.09 13.64 10.08
C GLY A 117 -6.81 13.36 8.60
N ALA A 118 -5.56 13.52 8.15
CA ALA A 118 -5.16 13.25 6.77
C ALA A 118 -5.21 11.74 6.47
N VAL A 119 -4.73 10.91 7.41
CA VAL A 119 -4.78 9.44 7.29
C VAL A 119 -6.23 8.95 7.19
N ARG A 120 -7.12 9.42 8.07
CA ARG A 120 -8.55 9.09 8.05
C ARG A 120 -9.24 9.52 6.76
N ALA A 121 -8.95 10.73 6.27
CA ALA A 121 -9.50 11.23 5.02
C ALA A 121 -9.08 10.35 3.82
N SER A 122 -7.80 9.99 3.74
CA SER A 122 -7.29 9.09 2.70
C SER A 122 -7.89 7.69 2.81
N HIS A 123 -7.97 7.13 4.02
CA HIS A 123 -8.59 5.82 4.28
C HIS A 123 -10.07 5.81 3.87
N ALA A 124 -10.85 6.79 4.31
CA ALA A 124 -12.28 6.90 3.99
C ALA A 124 -12.53 7.05 2.47
N ALA A 125 -11.63 7.76 1.76
CA ALA A 125 -11.71 7.87 0.30
C ALA A 125 -11.49 6.51 -0.40
N GLY A 126 -10.70 5.60 0.18
CA GLY A 126 -10.52 4.25 -0.34
C GLY A 126 -11.72 3.34 -0.03
N VAL A 127 -12.11 3.26 1.25
CA VAL A 127 -13.21 2.41 1.72
C VAL A 127 -14.54 2.79 1.08
N GLY A 128 -14.83 4.10 0.97
CA GLY A 128 -16.06 4.60 0.36
C GLY A 128 -16.26 4.22 -1.12
N LEU A 129 -15.22 3.74 -1.81
CA LEU A 129 -15.29 3.28 -3.20
C LEU A 129 -15.77 1.83 -3.33
N ILE A 130 -15.71 1.03 -2.27
CA ILE A 130 -15.95 -0.42 -2.31
C ILE A 130 -16.95 -0.91 -1.25
N GLY A 131 -17.20 -0.12 -0.20
CA GLY A 131 -18.13 -0.40 0.88
C GLY A 131 -17.46 -0.94 2.15
N ASP A 132 -18.24 -1.10 3.22
CA ASP A 132 -17.77 -1.21 4.62
C ASP A 132 -17.28 -2.62 5.03
N HIS A 133 -17.07 -3.55 4.09
CA HIS A 133 -16.75 -4.96 4.37
C HIS A 133 -15.43 -5.43 3.73
N VAL A 134 -14.41 -4.57 3.69
CA VAL A 134 -13.14 -4.90 3.02
C VAL A 134 -11.92 -4.65 3.91
N GLY A 135 -10.85 -5.41 3.65
CA GLY A 135 -9.54 -5.21 4.26
C GLY A 135 -8.58 -4.38 3.39
N THR A 136 -7.28 -4.58 3.59
CA THR A 136 -6.22 -3.98 2.76
C THR A 136 -5.60 -5.01 1.79
N PRO A 137 -5.19 -4.62 0.56
CA PRO A 137 -5.30 -3.31 -0.08
C PRO A 137 -6.59 -3.07 -0.86
N ILE A 138 -6.85 -1.79 -1.20
CA ILE A 138 -7.90 -1.38 -2.15
C ILE A 138 -7.23 -0.87 -3.43
N VAL A 139 -7.69 -1.37 -4.58
CA VAL A 139 -7.19 -1.02 -5.91
C VAL A 139 -8.31 -0.45 -6.76
N ARG A 140 -8.09 0.73 -7.33
CA ARG A 140 -8.98 1.31 -8.36
C ARG A 140 -8.25 1.39 -9.68
N ALA A 141 -8.79 0.72 -10.70
CA ALA A 141 -8.25 0.67 -12.04
C ALA A 141 -9.38 0.71 -13.08
N GLY A 142 -9.37 1.69 -13.98
CA GLY A 142 -10.22 1.66 -15.19
C GLY A 142 -11.70 1.78 -14.91
N GLY A 143 -12.06 2.51 -13.84
CA GLY A 143 -13.43 2.65 -13.37
C GLY A 143 -13.90 1.52 -12.44
N ALA A 144 -13.13 0.44 -12.32
CA ALA A 144 -13.44 -0.65 -11.41
C ALA A 144 -12.62 -0.55 -10.11
N VAL A 145 -13.19 -1.04 -9.02
CA VAL A 145 -12.62 -0.99 -7.66
C VAL A 145 -12.66 -2.40 -7.08
N PHE A 146 -11.55 -2.84 -6.49
CA PHE A 146 -11.39 -4.19 -5.97
C PHE A 146 -10.67 -4.18 -4.63
N PHE A 147 -11.04 -5.13 -3.77
CA PHE A 147 -10.24 -5.53 -2.63
C PHE A 147 -9.22 -6.58 -3.12
N GLY A 148 -7.95 -6.35 -2.84
CA GLY A 148 -6.85 -7.18 -3.33
C GLY A 148 -6.38 -6.84 -4.76
N PRO A 149 -5.62 -7.74 -5.41
CA PRO A 149 -5.41 -9.13 -5.02
C PRO A 149 -4.61 -9.25 -3.73
N VAL A 150 -5.07 -10.06 -2.78
CA VAL A 150 -4.30 -10.39 -1.57
C VAL A 150 -3.32 -11.49 -1.93
N LEU A 151 -2.02 -11.17 -1.95
CA LEU A 151 -0.98 -12.07 -2.43
C LEU A 151 -0.18 -12.68 -1.27
N ALA A 152 -0.21 -14.02 -1.16
CA ALA A 152 0.65 -14.75 -0.22
C ALA A 152 2.14 -14.67 -0.59
N ARG A 153 2.46 -14.52 -1.88
CA ARG A 153 3.81 -14.28 -2.41
C ARG A 153 3.73 -13.38 -3.64
N VAL A 154 4.78 -12.60 -3.89
CA VAL A 154 4.89 -11.82 -5.13
C VAL A 154 5.06 -12.80 -6.30
N PRO A 155 4.15 -12.80 -7.29
CA PRO A 155 4.31 -13.65 -8.47
C PRO A 155 5.55 -13.26 -9.28
N PRO A 156 6.17 -14.19 -10.02
CA PRO A 156 7.23 -13.86 -10.97
C PRO A 156 6.78 -12.77 -11.94
N ALA A 157 7.73 -11.92 -12.36
CA ALA A 157 7.46 -10.82 -13.28
C ALA A 157 6.72 -11.32 -14.53
N PRO A 158 5.65 -10.64 -15.00
CA PRO A 158 4.92 -11.09 -16.16
C PRO A 158 5.83 -11.06 -17.40
N ARG A 159 5.83 -12.13 -18.21
CA ARG A 159 6.51 -12.10 -19.50
C ARG A 159 5.71 -11.26 -20.49
N ARG A 160 6.40 -10.47 -21.33
CA ARG A 160 5.80 -9.57 -22.34
C ARG A 160 5.04 -10.30 -23.46
N ALA A 161 5.02 -11.63 -23.46
CA ALA A 161 4.32 -12.45 -24.44
C ALA A 161 3.62 -13.65 -23.77
N GLY A 162 2.36 -13.86 -24.12
CA GLY A 162 1.60 -15.07 -23.78
C GLY A 162 0.88 -15.00 -22.44
N CYS A 163 -0.45 -15.10 -22.51
CA CYS A 163 -1.35 -15.22 -21.36
C CYS A 163 -0.90 -16.38 -20.45
N GLY A 164 -0.26 -16.05 -19.33
CA GLY A 164 0.17 -16.99 -18.30
C GLY A 164 -0.23 -16.45 -16.93
N THR A 165 -1.46 -16.79 -16.54
CA THR A 165 -2.06 -16.83 -15.19
C THR A 165 -2.17 -15.51 -14.38
N VAL A 166 -1.24 -14.57 -14.43
CA VAL A 166 -1.24 -13.39 -13.54
C VAL A 166 -1.77 -12.10 -14.20
N CYS A 167 -1.60 -11.94 -15.51
CA CYS A 167 -2.22 -10.84 -16.26
C CYS A 167 -3.76 -10.95 -16.35
N CYS A 168 -4.33 -12.11 -16.02
CA CYS A 168 -5.78 -12.36 -16.15
C CYS A 168 -6.63 -11.64 -15.10
N TRP A 169 -6.03 -11.17 -14.00
CA TRP A 169 -6.73 -10.46 -12.92
C TRP A 169 -6.88 -8.96 -13.19
N TRP A 170 -6.31 -8.43 -14.29
CA TRP A 170 -6.42 -7.02 -14.64
C TRP A 170 -7.71 -6.74 -15.45
N PRO A 171 -8.58 -5.81 -15.02
CA PRO A 171 -9.70 -5.35 -15.83
C PRO A 171 -9.18 -4.36 -16.87
N GLY A 172 -9.17 -4.80 -18.13
CA GLY A 172 -8.70 -3.97 -19.24
C GLY A 172 -8.04 -4.81 -20.32
N ARG A 173 -8.82 -5.71 -20.94
CA ARG A 173 -8.41 -6.25 -22.24
C ARG A 173 -8.53 -5.09 -23.25
N PRO A 174 -7.49 -4.79 -24.05
CA PRO A 174 -7.77 -4.23 -25.36
C PRO A 174 -8.57 -5.29 -26.12
N ALA A 175 -9.71 -4.90 -26.67
CA ALA A 175 -10.45 -5.75 -27.60
C ALA A 175 -9.47 -6.19 -28.70
N SER A 176 -9.27 -7.50 -28.84
CA SER A 176 -8.60 -8.04 -30.01
C SER A 176 -9.49 -7.72 -31.20
N THR A 177 -9.08 -6.74 -32.01
CA THR A 177 -9.62 -6.58 -33.36
C THR A 177 -9.24 -7.83 -34.14
N SER A 178 -10.25 -8.65 -34.44
CA SER A 178 -10.20 -9.65 -35.51
C SER A 178 -10.06 -8.97 -36.86
#